data_AF-A0AAD7J5P8-F1
#
_entry.id   AF-A0AAD7J5P8-F1
#
_cell.length_a   1.000
_cell.length_b   1.000
_cell.length_c   1.000
_cell.angle_alpha   90.00
_cell.angle_beta   90.00
_cell.angle_gamma   90.00
#
_symmetry.space_group_name_H-M   'P 1'
#
loop_
_entity.id
_entity.type
_entity.pdbx_description
1 polymer ?
#
loop_
_entity_poly.entity_id
_entity_poly.type
_entity_poly.pdbx_seq_one_letter_code
_entity_poly.pdbx_strand_id
1 'polypeptide(L)'
;MADCQFSFGPQKAFFLKSNTQWAWSDNNTLPEPLRLILEDPNHPQANQFPYDVAMPMEPGMFSMAWKTVANEDYYEELFLGPRYAKLAEFMRNIANNGEHTTRTVFGPNASYFTITPSGFSWQNLPPVLEHDIIGRMKKGLPTNVALGVHGAFVVLYGDGNVTFDVKNNYPDVDAMIRNSTENTRRKGIAFIALNPHAAGQYYVAYGDGSASWNLPNEWSADVTSVSKTLQPVGATRFASTLPPLGFAAAAGGAQSPASSSGPGLGTALHGAGKLWNVYQQQQQGQGSTPSFDPSTLAQAGGGFDPSSLMAGLDPTTLAANTIGVLFGN
;
A
#
# COMPACT_ATOMS: atom_id res chain seq x y z
N MET A 1 -13.54 9.09 12.46
CA MET A 1 -12.51 8.03 12.29
C MET A 1 -11.17 8.63 12.65
N ALA A 2 -10.23 7.89 13.24
CA ALA A 2 -8.87 8.41 13.39
C ALA A 2 -8.28 8.65 11.98
N ASP A 3 -7.85 9.88 11.70
CA ASP A 3 -7.10 10.19 10.48
C ASP A 3 -5.66 9.72 10.70
N CYS A 4 -5.47 8.43 10.47
CA CYS A 4 -4.19 7.75 10.54
C CYS A 4 -4.13 6.75 9.38
N GLN A 5 -2.96 6.68 8.76
CA GLN A 5 -2.63 5.68 7.76
C GLN A 5 -1.23 5.16 8.04
N PHE A 6 -1.07 3.85 7.99
CA PHE A 6 0.21 3.18 7.94
C PHE A 6 0.20 2.18 6.79
N SER A 7 1.14 2.32 5.88
CA SER A 7 1.29 1.45 4.71
C SER A 7 2.68 0.83 4.72
N PHE A 8 2.72 -0.50 4.69
CA PHE A 8 3.96 -1.25 4.47
C PHE A 8 4.20 -1.39 2.98
N GLY A 9 5.47 -1.36 2.58
CA GLY A 9 5.90 -1.62 1.22
C GLY A 9 7.08 -2.60 1.17
N PRO A 10 7.46 -3.01 -0.06
CA PRO A 10 8.58 -3.89 -0.28
C PRO A 10 9.89 -3.23 0.14
N GLN A 11 10.95 -4.04 0.30
CA GLN A 11 12.31 -3.54 0.60
C GLN A 11 12.38 -2.66 1.87
N LYS A 12 11.61 -3.01 2.90
CA LYS A 12 11.51 -2.23 4.15
C LYS A 12 10.97 -0.80 3.93
N ALA A 13 10.15 -0.61 2.91
CA ALA A 13 9.45 0.65 2.74
C ALA A 13 8.30 0.79 3.75
N PHE A 14 8.07 2.00 4.25
CA PHE A 14 6.84 2.36 4.95
C PHE A 14 6.41 3.79 4.63
N PHE A 15 5.12 4.05 4.80
CA PHE A 15 4.55 5.38 4.85
C PHE A 15 3.62 5.45 6.06
N LEU A 16 3.74 6.50 6.88
CA LEU A 16 2.90 6.76 8.03
C LEU A 16 2.42 8.21 8.00
N LYS A 17 1.12 8.40 8.18
CA LYS A 17 0.46 9.70 8.24
C LYS A 17 -0.45 9.80 9.46
N SER A 18 -0.48 10.99 10.04
CA SER A 18 -1.53 11.51 10.92
C SER A 18 -2.20 12.75 10.27
N ASN A 19 -3.17 13.37 10.96
CA ASN A 19 -3.79 14.64 10.52
C ASN A 19 -2.79 15.73 10.12
N THR A 20 -1.67 15.86 10.83
CA THR A 20 -0.78 17.04 10.74
C THR A 20 0.64 16.71 10.34
N GLN A 21 1.00 15.44 10.30
CA GLN A 21 2.37 15.00 10.05
C GLN A 21 2.37 13.70 9.28
N TRP A 22 3.38 13.50 8.44
CA TRP A 22 3.66 12.22 7.81
C TRP A 22 5.16 11.98 7.80
N ALA A 23 5.53 10.71 7.68
CA ALA A 23 6.90 10.24 7.55
C ALA A 23 6.92 8.97 6.69
N TRP A 24 8.07 8.66 6.11
CA TRP A 24 8.29 7.49 5.30
C TRP A 24 9.71 6.97 5.52
N SER A 25 9.96 5.74 5.09
CA SER A 25 11.29 5.14 5.15
C SER A 25 12.29 5.86 4.23
N ASP A 26 13.55 5.93 4.67
CA ASP A 26 14.64 6.64 4.01
C ASP A 26 14.79 6.42 2.48
N ASN A 27 15.50 7.38 1.87
CA ASN A 27 15.62 7.76 0.45
C ASN A 27 15.84 6.66 -0.62
N ASN A 28 16.03 5.39 -0.26
CA ASN A 28 16.30 4.31 -1.20
C ASN A 28 15.30 3.15 -1.15
N THR A 29 14.25 3.26 -0.33
CA THR A 29 13.25 2.19 -0.17
C THR A 29 11.96 2.49 -0.93
N LEU A 30 11.59 3.76 -1.08
CA LEU A 30 10.44 4.17 -1.89
C LEU A 30 10.76 4.16 -3.39
N PRO A 31 9.76 3.89 -4.25
CA PRO A 31 9.87 4.16 -5.67
C PRO A 31 10.28 5.62 -5.92
N GLU A 32 11.25 5.85 -6.80
CA GLU A 32 11.78 7.19 -7.09
C GLU A 32 10.69 8.22 -7.45
N PRO A 33 9.68 7.93 -8.29
CA PRO A 33 8.61 8.89 -8.56
C PRO A 33 7.83 9.30 -7.30
N LEU A 34 7.52 8.34 -6.42
CA LEU A 34 6.84 8.63 -5.16
C LEU A 34 7.71 9.51 -4.26
N ARG A 35 9.01 9.22 -4.18
CA ARG A 35 9.96 10.01 -3.40
C ARG A 35 10.02 11.47 -3.89
N LEU A 36 10.11 11.68 -5.21
CA LEU A 36 10.13 13.02 -5.80
C LEU A 36 8.86 13.82 -5.49
N ILE A 37 7.68 13.18 -5.55
CA ILE A 37 6.40 13.81 -5.20
C ILE A 37 6.38 14.24 -3.73
N LEU A 38 6.95 13.44 -2.83
CA LEU A 38 6.94 13.69 -1.38
C LEU A 38 8.03 14.68 -0.92
N GLU A 39 9.19 14.70 -1.58
CA GLU A 39 10.39 15.44 -1.13
C GLU A 39 10.68 16.72 -1.89
N ASP A 40 10.49 16.74 -3.21
CA ASP A 40 10.94 17.87 -4.03
C ASP A 40 9.86 18.95 -4.11
N PRO A 41 10.03 20.11 -3.44
CA PRO A 41 9.05 21.18 -3.48
C PRO A 41 8.93 21.83 -4.87
N ASN A 42 9.90 21.62 -5.76
CA ASN A 42 9.88 22.11 -7.14
C ASN A 42 9.25 21.11 -8.09
N HIS A 43 8.91 19.91 -7.63
CA HIS A 43 8.20 18.94 -8.46
C HIS A 43 6.87 19.54 -8.89
N PRO A 44 6.46 19.46 -10.17
CA PRO A 44 5.20 20.04 -10.65
C PRO A 44 3.95 19.54 -9.91
N GLN A 45 4.08 18.38 -9.25
CA GLN A 45 3.04 17.76 -8.44
C GLN A 45 3.47 17.57 -6.99
N ALA A 46 4.38 18.43 -6.50
CA ALA A 46 4.85 18.40 -5.13
C ALA A 46 3.67 18.28 -4.16
N ASN A 47 3.78 17.34 -3.23
CA ASN A 47 2.73 17.00 -2.29
C ASN A 47 2.56 18.09 -1.24
N GLN A 48 1.33 18.62 -1.11
CA GLN A 48 0.92 19.45 0.01
C GLN A 48 0.28 18.60 1.11
N PHE A 49 -0.58 17.65 0.73
CA PHE A 49 -1.28 16.79 1.69
C PHE A 49 -1.57 15.42 1.07
N PRO A 50 -0.99 14.34 1.59
CA PRO A 50 -1.27 13.00 1.10
C PRO A 50 -2.62 12.53 1.64
N TYR A 51 -3.58 12.21 0.80
CA TYR A 51 -4.86 11.63 1.23
C TYR A 51 -4.70 10.14 1.56
N ASP A 52 -4.08 9.40 0.65
CA ASP A 52 -3.87 7.95 0.72
C ASP A 52 -2.55 7.61 0.01
N VAL A 53 -1.66 6.86 0.67
CA VAL A 53 -0.43 6.32 0.06
C VAL A 53 -0.34 4.85 0.40
N ALA A 54 -0.28 3.98 -0.61
CA ALA A 54 -0.21 2.54 -0.42
C ALA A 54 0.76 1.91 -1.42
N MET A 55 1.48 0.87 -0.97
CA MET A 55 2.50 0.20 -1.76
C MET A 55 2.11 -1.27 -1.97
N PRO A 56 1.91 -1.71 -3.22
CA PRO A 56 1.74 -3.12 -3.56
C PRO A 56 2.92 -4.00 -3.13
N MET A 57 2.75 -5.31 -3.27
CA MET A 57 3.80 -6.27 -2.90
C MET A 57 5.03 -6.19 -3.82
N GLU A 58 4.83 -5.70 -5.04
CA GLU A 58 5.83 -5.57 -6.09
C GLU A 58 6.71 -4.30 -5.89
N PRO A 59 8.04 -4.43 -5.95
CA PRO A 59 8.95 -3.28 -5.91
C PRO A 59 8.67 -2.27 -7.02
N GLY A 60 8.80 -0.98 -6.71
CA GLY A 60 8.63 0.11 -7.68
C GLY A 60 7.18 0.52 -7.96
N MET A 61 6.20 -0.19 -7.41
CA MET A 61 4.78 0.12 -7.58
C MET A 61 4.25 0.89 -6.38
N PHE A 62 3.29 1.78 -6.62
CA PHE A 62 2.58 2.51 -5.58
C PHE A 62 1.21 2.99 -6.07
N SER A 63 0.35 3.36 -5.12
CA SER A 63 -0.90 4.06 -5.31
C SER A 63 -0.88 5.29 -4.42
N MET A 64 -1.23 6.44 -4.97
CA MET A 64 -1.29 7.68 -4.20
C MET A 64 -2.50 8.50 -4.62
N ALA A 65 -3.19 9.08 -3.65
CA ALA A 65 -4.10 10.20 -3.82
C ALA A 65 -3.63 11.34 -2.93
N TRP A 66 -3.53 12.56 -3.46
CA TRP A 66 -2.98 13.69 -2.73
C TRP A 66 -3.45 15.03 -3.26
N LYS A 67 -3.25 16.06 -2.45
CA LYS A 67 -3.37 17.45 -2.85
C LYS A 67 -2.00 18.03 -3.13
N THR A 68 -1.84 18.70 -4.26
CA THR A 68 -0.57 19.36 -4.63
C THR A 68 -0.43 20.73 -3.97
N VAL A 69 0.78 21.30 -4.00
CA VAL A 69 1.05 22.68 -3.58
C VAL A 69 0.24 23.73 -4.36
N ALA A 70 -0.24 23.39 -5.56
CA ALA A 70 -1.14 24.21 -6.35
C ALA A 70 -2.63 24.08 -5.92
N ASN A 71 -2.91 23.33 -4.84
CA ASN A 71 -4.25 23.01 -4.35
C ASN A 71 -5.11 22.27 -5.38
N GLU A 72 -4.48 21.43 -6.19
CA GLU A 72 -5.12 20.52 -7.13
C GLU A 72 -5.15 19.11 -6.54
N ASP A 73 -6.27 18.39 -6.70
CA ASP A 73 -6.38 16.99 -6.30
C ASP A 73 -5.81 16.09 -7.40
N TYR A 74 -4.87 15.23 -7.02
CA TYR A 74 -4.21 14.25 -7.88
C TYR A 74 -4.38 12.84 -7.35
N TYR A 75 -4.31 11.90 -8.27
CA TYR A 75 -4.20 10.48 -7.99
C TYR A 75 -3.28 9.86 -9.03
N GLU A 76 -2.69 8.73 -8.66
CA GLU A 76 -1.75 8.02 -9.52
C GLU A 76 -2.09 6.53 -9.53
N GLU A 77 -2.64 6.08 -10.66
CA GLU A 77 -3.02 4.69 -10.90
C GLU A 77 -2.13 3.95 -11.89
N LEU A 78 -1.26 4.63 -12.64
CA LEU A 78 -0.45 3.99 -13.69
C LEU A 78 0.63 3.07 -13.13
N PHE A 79 1.10 3.34 -11.91
CA PHE A 79 2.07 2.50 -11.23
C PHE A 79 1.44 1.25 -10.58
N LEU A 80 0.12 1.07 -10.66
CA LEU A 80 -0.59 -0.11 -10.16
C LEU A 80 -0.47 -1.33 -11.09
N GLY A 81 0.06 -1.20 -12.30
CA GLY A 81 0.29 -2.34 -13.20
C GLY A 81 -0.96 -3.18 -13.52
N PRO A 82 -0.84 -4.27 -14.30
CA PRO A 82 -2.00 -5.02 -14.78
C PRO A 82 -2.70 -5.85 -13.69
N ARG A 83 -2.00 -6.24 -12.62
CA ARG A 83 -2.55 -7.06 -11.54
C ARG A 83 -3.61 -6.33 -10.70
N TYR A 84 -3.59 -5.00 -10.74
CA TYR A 84 -4.46 -4.12 -9.99
C TYR A 84 -5.33 -3.25 -10.92
N ALA A 85 -5.60 -3.72 -12.15
CA ALA A 85 -6.41 -3.00 -13.12
C ALA A 85 -7.80 -2.61 -12.58
N LYS A 86 -8.43 -3.49 -11.77
CA LYS A 86 -9.72 -3.20 -11.11
C LYS A 86 -9.62 -2.02 -10.13
N LEU A 87 -8.51 -1.91 -9.39
CA LEU A 87 -8.27 -0.78 -8.50
C LEU A 87 -8.04 0.50 -9.31
N ALA A 88 -7.22 0.44 -10.35
CA ALA A 88 -6.93 1.58 -11.20
C ALA A 88 -8.20 2.15 -11.86
N GLU A 89 -9.07 1.28 -12.37
CA GLU A 89 -10.37 1.67 -12.92
C GLU A 89 -11.27 2.29 -11.85
N PHE A 90 -11.32 1.70 -10.65
CA PHE A 90 -12.09 2.24 -9.54
C PHE A 90 -11.61 3.64 -9.14
N MET A 91 -10.30 3.86 -9.01
CA MET A 91 -9.69 5.16 -8.70
C MET A 91 -10.02 6.22 -9.75
N ARG A 92 -9.95 5.85 -11.04
CA ARG A 92 -10.33 6.75 -12.13
C ARG A 92 -11.81 7.15 -12.06
N ASN A 93 -12.68 6.19 -11.77
CA ASN A 93 -14.13 6.44 -11.69
C ASN A 93 -14.49 7.37 -10.53
N ILE A 94 -13.90 7.19 -9.34
CA ILE A 94 -14.15 8.08 -8.20
C ILE A 94 -13.54 9.47 -8.42
N ALA A 95 -12.39 9.56 -9.08
CA ALA A 95 -11.76 10.84 -9.36
C ALA A 95 -12.58 11.69 -10.35
N ASN A 96 -13.26 11.07 -11.32
CA ASN A 96 -14.22 11.75 -12.19
C ASN A 96 -15.40 12.35 -11.43
N ASN A 97 -15.67 11.86 -10.21
CA ASN A 97 -16.69 12.40 -9.31
C ASN A 97 -16.12 13.42 -8.30
N GLY A 98 -14.83 13.77 -8.40
CA GLY A 98 -14.15 14.65 -7.44
C GLY A 98 -13.85 13.98 -6.09
N GLU A 99 -13.85 12.65 -6.03
CA GLU A 99 -13.51 11.87 -4.83
C GLU A 99 -12.11 11.26 -4.92
N HIS A 100 -11.58 10.82 -3.78
CA HIS A 100 -10.30 10.13 -3.67
C HIS A 100 -10.40 8.90 -2.77
N THR A 101 -9.44 8.00 -2.90
CA THR A 101 -9.26 6.92 -1.94
C THR A 101 -8.86 7.50 -0.59
N THR A 102 -9.47 6.99 0.47
CA THR A 102 -9.17 7.41 1.85
C THR A 102 -8.31 6.38 2.58
N ARG A 103 -8.33 5.14 2.10
CA ARG A 103 -7.50 4.07 2.64
C ARG A 103 -7.39 2.93 1.66
N THR A 104 -6.18 2.70 1.17
CA THR A 104 -5.85 1.51 0.39
C THR A 104 -4.87 0.62 1.17
N VAL A 105 -5.14 -0.67 1.21
CA VAL A 105 -4.23 -1.68 1.77
C VAL A 105 -3.96 -2.75 0.74
N PHE A 106 -2.70 -3.13 0.61
CA PHE A 106 -2.25 -4.25 -0.21
C PHE A 106 -1.83 -5.42 0.67
N GLY A 107 -2.05 -6.63 0.17
CA GLY A 107 -1.55 -7.84 0.80
C GLY A 107 -1.03 -8.85 -0.23
N PRO A 108 -0.66 -10.06 0.23
CA PRO A 108 -0.18 -11.12 -0.64
C PRO A 108 -1.17 -11.49 -1.75
N ASN A 109 -0.69 -12.15 -2.81
CA ASN A 109 -1.51 -12.64 -3.94
C ASN A 109 -2.25 -11.55 -4.74
N ALA A 110 -1.65 -10.36 -4.85
CA ALA A 110 -2.29 -9.18 -5.43
C ALA A 110 -3.66 -8.89 -4.78
N SER A 111 -3.76 -9.15 -3.47
CA SER A 111 -4.93 -8.77 -2.70
C SER A 111 -4.89 -7.28 -2.38
N TYR A 112 -6.05 -6.65 -2.41
CA TYR A 112 -6.19 -5.28 -1.95
C TYR A 112 -7.60 -5.02 -1.41
N PHE A 113 -7.70 -4.03 -0.54
CA PHE A 113 -8.97 -3.43 -0.14
C PHE A 113 -8.80 -1.91 -0.14
N THR A 114 -9.74 -1.19 -0.73
CA THR A 114 -9.76 0.28 -0.72
C THR A 114 -11.10 0.83 -0.28
N ILE A 115 -11.06 1.94 0.47
CA ILE A 115 -12.21 2.68 0.97
C ILE A 115 -12.21 4.07 0.34
N THR A 116 -13.40 4.57 0.02
CA THR A 116 -13.69 5.93 -0.45
C THR A 116 -14.92 6.45 0.29
N PRO A 117 -15.25 7.75 0.20
CA PRO A 117 -16.49 8.27 0.74
C PRO A 117 -17.75 7.61 0.13
N SER A 118 -17.72 7.30 -1.17
CA SER A 118 -18.86 6.72 -1.89
C SER A 118 -18.92 5.19 -1.91
N GLY A 119 -17.84 4.48 -1.61
CA GLY A 119 -17.83 3.02 -1.70
C GLY A 119 -16.50 2.32 -1.43
N PHE A 120 -16.43 1.07 -1.86
CA PHE A 120 -15.33 0.14 -1.59
C PHE A 120 -14.96 -0.60 -2.87
N SER A 121 -13.68 -0.98 -2.99
CA SER A 121 -13.21 -1.90 -4.02
C SER A 121 -12.21 -2.88 -3.42
N TRP A 122 -12.27 -4.14 -3.84
CA TRP A 122 -11.36 -5.19 -3.37
C TRP A 122 -11.13 -6.25 -4.43
N GLN A 123 -10.05 -7.01 -4.26
CA GLN A 123 -9.69 -8.14 -5.11
C GLN A 123 -8.88 -9.15 -4.28
N ASN A 124 -9.03 -10.44 -4.58
CA ASN A 124 -8.22 -11.55 -4.05
C ASN A 124 -8.09 -11.57 -2.52
N LEU A 125 -9.10 -11.14 -1.78
CA LEU A 125 -9.09 -11.22 -0.32
C LEU A 125 -9.08 -12.69 0.14
N PRO A 126 -8.60 -12.99 1.37
CA PRO A 126 -8.84 -14.29 1.98
C PRO A 126 -10.35 -14.64 1.92
N PRO A 127 -10.76 -15.85 1.50
CA PRO A 127 -12.19 -16.16 1.30
C PRO A 127 -13.05 -15.94 2.54
N VAL A 128 -12.50 -16.23 3.73
CA VAL A 128 -13.18 -15.98 5.01
C VAL A 128 -13.44 -14.48 5.23
N LEU A 129 -12.47 -13.64 4.89
CA LEU A 129 -12.58 -12.19 4.97
C LEU A 129 -13.62 -11.66 3.97
N GLU A 130 -13.56 -12.09 2.72
CA GLU A 130 -14.50 -11.65 1.69
C GLU A 130 -15.95 -12.00 2.05
N HIS A 131 -16.18 -13.24 2.50
CA HIS A 131 -17.49 -13.67 2.95
C HIS A 131 -18.00 -12.86 4.16
N ASP A 132 -17.12 -12.55 5.13
CA ASP A 132 -17.48 -11.70 6.28
C ASP A 132 -17.86 -10.28 5.83
N ILE A 133 -17.05 -9.64 4.98
CA ILE A 133 -17.34 -8.30 4.46
C ILE A 133 -18.71 -8.29 3.78
N ILE A 134 -18.95 -9.19 2.83
CA ILE A 134 -20.22 -9.28 2.08
C ILE A 134 -21.40 -9.50 3.03
N GLY A 135 -21.26 -10.41 4.00
CA GLY A 135 -22.31 -10.71 4.98
C GLY A 135 -22.61 -9.54 5.93
N ARG A 136 -21.62 -8.67 6.18
CA ARG A 136 -21.73 -7.55 7.13
C ARG A 136 -22.03 -6.19 6.49
N MET A 137 -21.93 -6.02 5.17
CA MET A 137 -22.21 -4.73 4.50
C MET A 137 -23.56 -4.11 4.90
N LYS A 138 -24.57 -4.92 5.26
CA LYS A 138 -25.90 -4.44 5.70
C LYS A 138 -25.97 -4.01 7.17
N LYS A 139 -25.01 -4.43 8.01
CA LYS A 139 -24.99 -4.18 9.47
C LYS A 139 -24.02 -3.08 9.85
N GLY A 140 -22.86 -3.06 9.19
CA GLY A 140 -21.80 -2.11 9.46
C GLY A 140 -20.79 -2.13 8.34
N LEU A 141 -20.34 -0.95 7.93
CA LEU A 141 -19.33 -0.82 6.88
C LEU A 141 -17.93 -1.01 7.45
N PRO A 142 -17.02 -1.68 6.71
CA PRO A 142 -15.61 -1.71 7.08
C PRO A 142 -15.05 -0.29 7.18
N THR A 143 -14.40 0.03 8.29
CA THR A 143 -13.70 1.30 8.50
C THR A 143 -12.19 1.15 8.32
N ASN A 144 -11.67 -0.05 8.53
CA ASN A 144 -10.26 -0.38 8.33
C ASN A 144 -10.13 -1.88 8.04
N VAL A 145 -9.31 -2.20 7.04
CA VAL A 145 -8.88 -3.56 6.74
C VAL A 145 -7.36 -3.58 6.83
N ALA A 146 -6.81 -4.62 7.44
CA ALA A 146 -5.38 -4.90 7.49
C ALA A 146 -5.12 -6.30 6.92
N LEU A 147 -4.16 -6.41 6.02
CA LEU A 147 -3.80 -7.65 5.34
C LEU A 147 -2.34 -8.00 5.70
N GLY A 148 -2.14 -9.20 6.24
CA GLY A 148 -0.83 -9.69 6.68
C GLY A 148 -0.35 -10.89 5.87
N VAL A 149 0.75 -11.49 6.33
CA VAL A 149 1.32 -12.71 5.72
C VAL A 149 0.36 -13.90 5.81
N HIS A 150 0.49 -14.84 4.88
CA HIS A 150 -0.25 -16.13 4.87
C HIS A 150 -1.79 -16.00 4.93
N GLY A 151 -2.34 -14.89 4.48
CA GLY A 151 -3.77 -14.61 4.52
C GLY A 151 -4.29 -14.24 5.91
N ALA A 152 -3.40 -13.76 6.79
CA ALA A 152 -3.78 -13.10 8.02
C ALA A 152 -4.53 -11.79 7.71
N PHE A 153 -5.55 -11.46 8.50
CA PHE A 153 -6.29 -10.23 8.33
C PHE A 153 -6.92 -9.73 9.64
N VAL A 154 -7.23 -8.43 9.66
CA VAL A 154 -8.09 -7.78 10.67
C VAL A 154 -9.03 -6.82 9.95
N VAL A 155 -10.28 -6.79 10.36
CA VAL A 155 -11.29 -5.82 9.90
C VAL A 155 -11.90 -5.13 11.10
N LEU A 156 -11.87 -3.80 11.08
CA LEU A 156 -12.63 -2.96 11.99
C LEU A 156 -13.89 -2.50 11.27
N TYR A 157 -15.04 -2.58 11.94
CA TYR A 157 -16.33 -2.13 11.42
C TYR A 157 -16.78 -0.85 12.12
N GLY A 158 -17.62 -0.08 11.44
CA GLY A 158 -18.19 1.17 11.98
C GLY A 158 -19.11 0.98 13.18
N ASP A 159 -19.62 -0.24 13.40
CA ASP A 159 -20.44 -0.62 14.56
C ASP A 159 -19.58 -1.03 15.78
N GLY A 160 -18.25 -0.92 15.67
CA GLY A 160 -17.31 -1.29 16.73
C GLY A 160 -16.93 -2.77 16.74
N ASN A 161 -17.51 -3.60 15.87
CA ASN A 161 -17.10 -5.00 15.76
C ASN A 161 -15.74 -5.14 15.09
N VAL A 162 -15.05 -6.22 15.48
CA VAL A 162 -13.76 -6.62 14.91
C VAL A 162 -13.86 -8.08 14.45
N THR A 163 -13.55 -8.33 13.17
CA THR A 163 -13.36 -9.70 12.65
C THR A 163 -11.90 -9.88 12.31
N PHE A 164 -11.28 -10.97 12.73
CA PHE A 164 -9.86 -11.21 12.48
C PHE A 164 -9.51 -12.69 12.44
N ASP A 165 -8.50 -13.02 11.66
CA ASP A 165 -7.77 -14.29 11.68
C ASP A 165 -6.31 -13.97 11.39
N VAL A 166 -5.44 -14.08 12.40
CA VAL A 166 -4.02 -13.76 12.27
C VAL A 166 -3.13 -15.00 12.10
N LYS A 167 -3.71 -16.21 12.01
CA LYS A 167 -3.03 -17.50 11.74
C LYS A 167 -1.72 -17.73 12.50
N ASN A 168 -1.64 -17.33 13.77
CA ASN A 168 -0.43 -17.37 14.61
C ASN A 168 0.76 -16.52 14.13
N ASN A 169 0.61 -15.74 13.06
CA ASN A 169 1.68 -14.89 12.53
C ASN A 169 1.81 -13.57 13.29
N TYR A 170 0.79 -13.16 14.05
CA TYR A 170 0.76 -11.91 14.81
C TYR A 170 0.20 -12.15 16.23
N PRO A 171 0.91 -12.90 17.09
CA PRO A 171 0.41 -13.26 18.42
C PRO A 171 0.11 -12.04 19.30
N ASP A 172 0.93 -10.99 19.21
CA ASP A 172 0.71 -9.75 19.97
C ASP A 172 -0.58 -9.04 19.54
N VAL A 173 -0.93 -9.11 18.25
CA VAL A 173 -2.19 -8.55 17.73
C VAL A 173 -3.39 -9.38 18.20
N ASP A 174 -3.31 -10.71 18.18
CA ASP A 174 -4.36 -11.58 18.74
C ASP A 174 -4.59 -11.27 20.22
N ALA A 175 -3.52 -11.21 21.01
CA ALA A 175 -3.57 -10.88 22.43
C ALA A 175 -4.17 -9.48 22.68
N MET A 176 -3.77 -8.49 21.87
CA MET A 176 -4.28 -7.13 21.95
C MET A 176 -5.78 -7.04 21.64
N ILE A 177 -6.24 -7.67 20.54
CA ILE A 177 -7.66 -7.64 20.17
C ILE A 177 -8.51 -8.35 21.24
N ARG A 178 -8.02 -9.45 21.83
CA ARG A 178 -8.72 -10.21 22.87
C ARG A 178 -8.69 -9.52 24.25
N ASN A 179 -7.77 -8.60 24.49
CA ASN A 179 -7.67 -7.87 25.76
C ASN A 179 -8.74 -6.77 25.84
N SER A 180 -9.97 -7.16 26.19
CA SER A 180 -11.13 -6.26 26.29
C SER A 180 -10.93 -5.13 27.32
N THR A 181 -10.20 -5.38 28.41
CA THR A 181 -9.90 -4.37 29.43
C THR A 181 -9.04 -3.25 28.86
N GLU A 182 -7.92 -3.57 28.22
CA GLU A 182 -7.04 -2.58 27.60
C GLU A 182 -7.72 -1.88 26.43
N ASN A 183 -8.46 -2.62 25.60
CA ASN A 183 -9.22 -2.01 24.50
C ASN A 183 -10.25 -1.01 25.03
N THR A 184 -10.98 -1.33 26.10
CA THR A 184 -11.92 -0.37 26.71
C THR A 184 -11.18 0.85 27.26
N ARG A 185 -10.06 0.65 27.97
CA ARG A 185 -9.24 1.74 28.52
C ARG A 185 -8.73 2.70 27.44
N ARG A 186 -8.36 2.16 26.28
CA ARG A 186 -7.83 2.92 25.12
C ARG A 186 -8.91 3.36 24.12
N LYS A 187 -10.20 3.21 24.47
CA LYS A 187 -11.37 3.54 23.61
C LYS A 187 -11.40 2.77 22.28
N GLY A 188 -10.95 1.52 22.30
CA GLY A 188 -10.92 0.60 21.16
C GLY A 188 -9.75 0.81 20.22
N ILE A 189 -9.62 -0.09 19.26
CA ILE A 189 -8.67 0.04 18.15
C ILE A 189 -9.32 0.92 17.08
N ALA A 190 -8.65 2.00 16.71
CA ALA A 190 -9.14 2.94 15.69
C ALA A 190 -8.50 2.69 14.32
N PHE A 191 -7.29 2.15 14.31
CA PHE A 191 -6.54 1.79 13.11
C PHE A 191 -5.63 0.61 13.42
N ILE A 192 -5.51 -0.32 12.47
CA ILE A 192 -4.48 -1.36 12.48
C ILE A 192 -3.92 -1.57 11.07
N ALA A 193 -2.62 -1.84 11.01
CA ALA A 193 -1.92 -2.33 9.82
C ALA A 193 -1.05 -3.52 10.20
N LEU A 194 -1.09 -4.57 9.37
CA LEU A 194 -0.23 -5.74 9.46
C LEU A 194 0.80 -5.66 8.35
N ASN A 195 2.06 -6.03 8.61
CA ASN A 195 3.07 -6.05 7.58
C ASN A 195 2.91 -7.30 6.69
N PRO A 196 2.54 -7.19 5.40
CA PRO A 196 2.39 -8.35 4.53
C PRO A 196 3.72 -8.95 4.07
N HIS A 197 4.86 -8.32 4.41
CA HIS A 197 6.21 -8.78 4.08
C HIS A 197 6.91 -9.48 5.25
N ALA A 198 6.45 -9.28 6.49
CA ALA A 198 7.08 -9.83 7.69
C ALA A 198 6.05 -10.18 8.77
N ALA A 199 6.04 -11.45 9.19
CA ALA A 199 5.24 -11.89 10.32
C ALA A 199 5.63 -11.13 11.60
N GLY A 200 4.67 -10.92 12.50
CA GLY A 200 4.87 -10.26 13.79
C GLY A 200 4.97 -8.73 13.72
N GLN A 201 5.19 -8.14 12.55
CA GLN A 201 5.30 -6.69 12.42
C GLN A 201 3.94 -6.01 12.18
N TYR A 202 3.64 -4.99 12.97
CA TYR A 202 2.34 -4.30 12.93
C TYR A 202 2.43 -2.86 13.45
N TYR A 203 1.40 -2.08 13.13
CA TYR A 203 1.15 -0.76 13.71
C TYR A 203 -0.32 -0.66 14.13
N VAL A 204 -0.59 -0.19 15.34
CA VAL A 204 -1.93 0.00 15.91
C VAL A 204 -2.06 1.41 16.46
N ALA A 205 -3.14 2.11 16.09
CA ALA A 205 -3.56 3.34 16.75
C ALA A 205 -4.91 3.14 17.45
N TYR A 206 -5.04 3.69 18.65
CA TYR A 206 -6.21 3.52 19.50
C TYR A 206 -7.11 4.75 19.51
N GLY A 207 -8.35 4.58 19.98
CA GLY A 207 -9.34 5.65 20.07
C GLY A 207 -8.95 6.79 21.01
N ASP A 208 -8.06 6.55 21.97
CA ASP A 208 -7.53 7.58 22.87
C ASP A 208 -6.39 8.42 22.28
N GLY A 209 -5.97 8.15 21.04
CA GLY A 209 -4.86 8.83 20.38
C GLY A 209 -3.49 8.23 20.68
N SER A 210 -3.41 7.17 21.50
CA SER A 210 -2.17 6.41 21.69
C SER A 210 -1.91 5.46 20.52
N ALA A 211 -0.67 4.99 20.39
CA ALA A 211 -0.27 3.98 19.41
C ALA A 211 0.60 2.89 20.05
N SER A 212 0.69 1.74 19.39
CA SER A 212 1.59 0.63 19.75
C SER A 212 1.99 -0.11 18.48
N TRP A 213 3.23 -0.58 18.43
CA TRP A 213 3.79 -1.17 17.21
C TRP A 213 4.89 -2.17 17.52
N ASN A 214 5.12 -3.09 16.58
CA ASN A 214 6.29 -3.95 16.53
C ASN A 214 6.92 -3.76 15.14
N LEU A 215 7.95 -2.94 15.04
CA LEU A 215 8.55 -2.47 13.78
C LEU A 215 10.08 -2.49 13.90
N PRO A 216 10.81 -2.51 12.77
CA PRO A 216 12.27 -2.35 12.78
C PRO A 216 12.70 -1.09 13.56
N ASN A 217 13.79 -1.22 14.33
CA ASN A 217 14.30 -0.14 15.19
C ASN A 217 14.64 1.13 14.39
N GLU A 218 15.10 0.97 13.15
CA GLU A 218 15.39 2.07 12.24
C GLU A 218 14.17 2.97 11.96
N TRP A 219 12.93 2.47 12.07
CA TRP A 219 11.72 3.27 11.85
C TRP A 219 11.21 3.95 13.12
N SER A 220 11.75 3.58 14.29
CA SER A 220 11.17 3.95 15.59
C SER A 220 11.11 5.46 15.81
N ALA A 221 12.10 6.22 15.35
CA ALA A 221 12.15 7.67 15.51
C ALA A 221 11.00 8.35 14.75
N ASP A 222 10.83 8.03 13.46
CA ASP A 222 9.79 8.60 12.60
C ASP A 222 8.40 8.17 13.05
N VAL A 223 8.23 6.88 13.34
CA VAL A 223 6.95 6.33 13.80
C VAL A 223 6.54 6.97 15.13
N THR A 224 7.48 7.15 16.05
CA THR A 224 7.22 7.86 17.32
C THR A 224 6.85 9.32 17.07
N SER A 225 7.56 10.00 16.17
CA SER A 225 7.33 11.41 15.84
C SER A 225 5.91 11.64 15.32
N VAL A 226 5.49 10.88 14.30
CA VAL A 226 4.14 10.99 13.74
C VAL A 226 3.08 10.53 14.73
N SER A 227 3.31 9.43 15.47
CA SER A 227 2.32 8.90 16.42
C SER A 227 2.00 9.86 17.57
N LYS A 228 2.92 10.76 17.95
CA LYS A 228 2.67 11.81 18.96
C LYS A 228 1.65 12.85 18.52
N THR A 229 1.39 12.96 17.23
CA THR A 229 0.43 13.93 16.66
C THR A 229 -0.97 13.36 16.47
N LEU A 230 -1.15 12.06 16.76
CA LEU A 230 -2.45 11.41 16.72
C LEU A 230 -3.42 12.11 17.68
N GLN A 231 -4.61 12.40 17.15
CA GLN A 231 -5.68 12.99 17.94
C GLN A 231 -6.60 11.88 18.45
N PRO A 232 -7.11 11.98 19.69
CA PRO A 232 -8.16 11.08 20.17
C PRO A 232 -9.34 11.11 19.20
N VAL A 233 -9.94 9.94 18.97
CA VAL A 233 -11.22 9.87 18.26
C VAL A 233 -12.25 10.53 19.17
N GLY A 234 -12.54 11.80 18.92
CA GLY A 234 -13.51 12.56 19.69
C GLY A 234 -14.84 11.82 19.71
N ALA A 235 -15.58 11.92 20.82
CA ALA A 235 -16.98 11.48 20.94
C ALA A 235 -17.93 12.27 20.00
N THR A 236 -17.38 13.02 19.04
CA THR A 236 -18.05 13.69 17.94
C THR A 236 -18.73 12.65 17.08
N ARG A 237 -19.96 12.37 17.53
CA ARG A 237 -21.03 11.55 16.95
C ARG A 237 -20.75 11.16 15.50
N PHE A 238 -20.59 9.86 15.28
CA PHE A 238 -20.99 9.22 14.03
C PHE A 238 -22.52 9.36 13.88
N ALA A 239 -23.02 10.59 13.72
CA ALA A 239 -24.27 10.79 13.03
C ALA A 239 -23.92 10.63 11.54
N SER A 240 -23.76 9.38 11.11
CA SER A 240 -23.69 9.06 9.69
C SER A 240 -25.08 9.34 9.11
N THR A 241 -25.37 10.59 8.78
CA THR A 241 -26.28 10.88 7.68
C THR A 241 -25.52 10.59 6.39
N LEU A 242 -25.10 9.34 6.22
CA LEU A 242 -24.80 8.87 4.89
C LEU A 242 -26.15 8.90 4.15
N PRO A 243 -26.24 9.55 2.97
CA PRO A 243 -27.40 9.35 2.11
C PRO A 243 -27.61 7.84 1.91
N PRO A 244 -28.85 7.34 1.78
CA PRO A 244 -29.10 5.93 1.53
C PRO A 244 -28.23 5.48 0.36
N LEU A 245 -27.19 4.71 0.67
CA LEU A 245 -26.25 4.21 -0.31
C LEU A 245 -27.01 3.25 -1.21
N GLY A 246 -27.28 3.67 -2.44
CA GLY A 246 -27.59 2.76 -3.54
C GLY A 246 -26.31 1.99 -3.86
N PHE A 247 -26.01 0.98 -3.06
CA PHE A 247 -24.80 0.18 -3.23
C PHE A 247 -24.88 -0.58 -4.55
N ALA A 248 -24.28 -0.03 -5.60
CA ALA A 248 -23.76 -0.81 -6.72
C ALA A 248 -22.46 -1.46 -6.24
N ALA A 249 -22.57 -2.56 -5.47
CA ALA A 249 -21.45 -3.47 -5.34
C ALA A 249 -21.18 -4.03 -6.74
N ALA A 250 -20.12 -3.57 -7.40
CA ALA A 250 -19.67 -4.10 -8.68
C ALA A 250 -19.06 -5.50 -8.49
N ALA A 251 -19.92 -6.45 -8.15
CA ALA A 251 -19.68 -7.87 -8.27
C ALA A 251 -20.13 -8.28 -9.68
N GLY A 252 -19.16 -8.39 -10.61
CA GLY A 252 -19.26 -9.09 -11.89
C GLY A 252 -20.54 -8.90 -12.73
N GLY A 253 -20.46 -8.07 -13.77
CA GLY A 253 -21.44 -8.07 -14.86
C GLY A 253 -21.38 -6.80 -15.71
N ALA A 254 -20.74 -6.87 -16.87
CA ALA A 254 -20.66 -5.77 -17.81
C ALA A 254 -22.04 -5.42 -18.38
N GLN A 255 -22.53 -4.20 -18.13
CA GLN A 255 -23.56 -3.53 -18.93
C GLN A 255 -23.43 -2.00 -18.78
N SER A 256 -23.35 -1.30 -19.92
CA SER A 256 -23.26 0.16 -20.02
C SER A 256 -24.64 0.83 -19.81
N PRO A 257 -24.67 2.06 -19.27
CA PRO A 257 -25.61 3.04 -19.83
C PRO A 257 -25.08 4.49 -19.92
N ALA A 258 -25.89 5.28 -20.63
CA ALA A 258 -25.64 6.57 -21.26
C ALA A 258 -25.50 7.77 -20.32
N SER A 259 -24.80 8.79 -20.83
CA SER A 259 -24.47 10.06 -20.18
C SER A 259 -25.56 11.14 -20.35
N SER A 260 -25.89 11.83 -19.25
CA SER A 260 -26.61 13.12 -19.26
C SER A 260 -25.79 14.17 -18.52
N SER A 261 -25.59 15.33 -19.15
CA SER A 261 -24.74 16.44 -18.71
C SER A 261 -25.47 17.49 -17.85
N GLY A 262 -24.87 17.89 -16.72
CA GLY A 262 -25.24 19.05 -15.92
C GLY A 262 -24.00 19.69 -15.25
N PRO A 263 -24.02 20.98 -14.86
CA PRO A 263 -22.80 21.81 -14.86
C PRO A 263 -22.18 22.06 -13.47
N GLY A 264 -20.84 22.24 -13.45
CA GLY A 264 -20.13 23.05 -12.46
C GLY A 264 -19.32 22.34 -11.37
N LEU A 265 -18.52 21.31 -11.71
CA LEU A 265 -17.59 20.68 -10.78
C LEU A 265 -16.16 21.17 -11.01
N GLY A 266 -15.42 21.44 -9.92
CA GLY A 266 -13.99 21.69 -9.97
C GLY A 266 -13.32 20.52 -10.69
N THR A 267 -12.64 20.82 -11.80
CA THR A 267 -11.96 19.81 -12.61
C THR A 267 -10.82 19.22 -11.79
N ALA A 268 -11.03 18.02 -11.22
CA ALA A 268 -9.93 17.15 -10.85
C ALA A 268 -9.06 16.98 -12.11
N LEU A 269 -7.86 17.55 -12.08
CA LEU A 269 -6.97 17.54 -13.23
C LEU A 269 -6.48 16.10 -13.38
N HIS A 270 -6.85 15.47 -14.49
CA HIS A 270 -6.45 14.11 -14.82
C HIS A 270 -4.91 14.05 -14.89
N GLY A 271 -4.28 13.62 -13.80
CA GLY A 271 -2.84 13.43 -13.68
C GLY A 271 -2.35 12.15 -14.35
N ALA A 272 -3.26 11.21 -14.62
CA ALA A 272 -2.99 9.93 -15.27
C ALA A 272 -2.20 10.14 -16.57
N GLY A 273 -0.91 9.78 -16.54
CA GLY A 273 -0.01 9.81 -17.69
C GLY A 273 0.96 10.99 -17.73
N LYS A 274 0.70 12.08 -17.00
CA LYS A 274 1.65 13.20 -16.97
C LYS A 274 2.94 12.82 -16.25
N LEU A 275 2.85 12.11 -15.13
CA LEU A 275 4.02 11.61 -14.39
C LEU A 275 4.86 10.66 -15.22
N TRP A 276 4.22 9.66 -15.84
CA TRP A 276 4.91 8.71 -16.69
C TRP A 276 5.66 9.40 -17.83
N ASN A 277 5.03 10.39 -18.48
CA ASN A 277 5.67 11.14 -19.56
C ASN A 277 6.81 12.03 -19.07
N VAL A 278 6.66 12.71 -17.94
CA VAL A 278 7.74 13.51 -17.32
C VAL A 278 8.90 12.62 -16.91
N TYR A 279 8.61 11.48 -16.28
CA TYR A 279 9.62 10.50 -15.87
C TYR A 279 10.36 9.91 -17.07
N GLN A 280 9.64 9.50 -18.13
CA GLN A 280 10.24 9.04 -19.37
C GLN A 280 11.11 10.13 -20.02
N GLN A 281 10.67 11.39 -20.04
CA GLN A 281 11.45 12.50 -20.56
C GLN A 281 12.71 12.76 -19.74
N GLN A 282 12.64 12.68 -18.41
CA GLN A 282 13.80 12.82 -17.53
C GLN A 282 14.82 11.68 -17.75
N GLN A 283 14.35 10.43 -17.87
CA GLN A 283 15.23 9.30 -18.19
C GLN A 283 15.87 9.43 -19.58
N GLN A 284 15.13 9.94 -20.58
CA GLN A 284 15.66 10.16 -21.92
C GLN A 284 16.65 11.34 -21.97
N GLY A 285 16.49 12.35 -21.11
CA GLY A 285 17.37 13.52 -21.04
C GLY A 285 18.69 13.31 -20.27
N GLN A 286 18.77 12.30 -19.39
CA GLN A 286 20.01 11.98 -18.66
C GLN A 286 20.89 10.93 -19.36
N GLY A 287 20.47 10.41 -20.51
CA GLY A 287 21.31 9.58 -21.38
C GLY A 287 22.24 10.40 -22.25
N SER A 288 23.31 10.97 -21.68
CA SER A 288 24.50 11.29 -22.48
C SER A 288 25.05 9.96 -23.02
N THR A 289 24.71 9.64 -24.26
CA THR A 289 25.38 8.58 -24.99
C THR A 289 26.88 8.89 -24.97
N PRO A 290 27.76 7.99 -24.49
CA PRO A 290 29.17 8.14 -24.81
C PRO A 290 29.26 8.12 -26.33
N SER A 291 29.81 9.19 -26.91
CA SER A 291 30.07 9.23 -28.34
C SER A 291 30.92 8.01 -28.67
N PHE A 292 30.37 7.07 -29.42
CA PHE A 292 31.12 5.96 -29.97
C PHE A 292 32.15 6.58 -30.91
N ASP A 293 33.42 6.60 -30.47
CA ASP A 293 34.54 7.00 -31.30
C ASP A 293 34.99 5.79 -32.12
N PRO A 294 34.67 5.72 -33.43
CA PRO A 294 35.01 4.59 -34.28
C PRO A 294 36.52 4.46 -34.53
N SER A 295 37.36 5.37 -34.01
CA SER A 295 38.82 5.30 -34.17
C SER A 295 39.51 4.28 -33.24
N THR A 296 38.80 3.68 -32.28
CA THR A 296 39.36 2.69 -31.35
C THR A 296 39.28 1.24 -31.84
N LEU A 297 38.62 0.97 -32.98
CA LEU A 297 38.38 -0.40 -33.48
C LEU A 297 39.45 -0.95 -34.44
N ALA A 298 40.64 -0.33 -34.54
CA ALA A 298 41.67 -0.71 -35.51
C ALA A 298 42.97 -1.29 -34.92
N GLN A 299 43.06 -1.57 -33.62
CA GLN A 299 44.24 -2.20 -33.01
C GLN A 299 43.88 -3.30 -32.01
N ALA A 300 43.39 -4.44 -32.50
CA ALA A 300 43.39 -5.69 -31.74
C ALA A 300 43.41 -6.89 -32.69
N GLY A 301 44.49 -7.01 -33.47
CA GLY A 301 44.83 -8.25 -34.15
C GLY A 301 45.48 -9.22 -33.16
N GLY A 302 44.67 -9.97 -32.41
CA GLY A 302 45.11 -11.04 -31.52
C GLY A 302 44.32 -12.30 -31.82
N GLY A 303 45.02 -13.33 -32.32
CA GLY A 303 44.42 -14.59 -32.76
C GLY A 303 43.69 -15.34 -31.64
N PHE A 304 42.50 -15.81 -31.97
CA PHE A 304 41.71 -16.72 -31.13
C PHE A 304 42.21 -18.15 -31.34
N ASP A 305 42.78 -18.76 -30.30
CA ASP A 305 43.19 -20.16 -30.26
C ASP A 305 42.06 -21.01 -29.62
N PRO A 306 41.36 -21.86 -30.38
CA PRO A 306 40.23 -22.65 -29.88
C PRO A 306 40.63 -23.90 -29.08
N SER A 307 41.90 -24.10 -28.73
CA SER A 307 42.37 -25.33 -28.06
C SER A 307 42.35 -25.31 -26.52
N SER A 308 41.87 -24.23 -25.88
CA SER A 308 41.88 -24.09 -24.41
C SER A 308 40.56 -24.47 -23.69
N LEU A 309 39.57 -25.01 -24.41
CA LEU A 309 38.20 -25.22 -23.89
C LEU A 309 37.87 -26.66 -23.45
N MET A 310 38.87 -27.51 -23.20
CA MET A 310 38.69 -28.90 -22.75
C MET A 310 39.75 -29.31 -21.71
N ALA A 311 39.67 -28.78 -20.50
CA ALA A 311 40.33 -29.38 -19.33
C ALA A 311 39.64 -28.90 -18.05
N GLY A 312 38.91 -29.78 -17.37
CA GLY A 312 38.44 -29.51 -16.00
C GLY A 312 37.01 -29.97 -15.68
N LEU A 313 36.71 -31.26 -15.88
CA LEU A 313 35.61 -31.91 -15.17
C LEU A 313 36.17 -33.15 -14.48
N ASP A 314 36.36 -33.05 -13.16
CA ASP A 314 36.69 -34.15 -12.26
C ASP A 314 35.40 -34.79 -11.74
N PRO A 315 35.12 -36.07 -12.05
CA PRO A 315 33.90 -36.75 -11.63
C PRO A 315 34.16 -37.62 -10.39
N THR A 316 34.56 -37.04 -9.25
CA THR A 316 34.72 -37.81 -8.00
C THR A 316 34.33 -37.06 -6.72
N THR A 317 33.06 -36.69 -6.55
CA THR A 317 32.50 -36.45 -5.19
C THR A 317 31.03 -36.82 -5.11
N LEU A 318 30.76 -38.12 -4.93
CA LEU A 318 29.45 -38.66 -4.60
C LEU A 318 29.64 -39.83 -3.63
N ALA A 319 29.61 -39.57 -2.33
CA ALA A 319 29.30 -40.57 -1.32
C ALA A 319 28.97 -39.93 0.05
N ALA A 320 27.86 -40.41 0.61
CA ALA A 320 27.52 -40.48 2.03
C ALA A 320 27.20 -39.17 2.79
N ASN A 321 25.91 -38.97 3.08
CA ASN A 321 25.49 -39.27 4.45
C ASN A 321 24.00 -39.58 4.59
N THR A 322 23.78 -40.55 5.47
CA THR A 322 22.56 -41.33 5.68
C THR A 322 21.78 -40.79 6.87
N ILE A 323 20.45 -40.86 6.73
CA ILE A 323 19.36 -41.02 7.70
C ILE A 323 19.76 -41.16 9.19
N GLY A 324 19.13 -40.34 10.04
CA GLY A 324 19.08 -40.50 11.50
C GLY A 324 17.81 -39.88 12.09
N VAL A 325 16.90 -40.73 12.56
CA VAL A 325 15.61 -40.48 13.22
C VAL A 325 15.83 -40.12 14.70
N LEU A 326 14.96 -39.29 15.32
CA LEU A 326 14.20 -39.57 16.58
C LEU A 326 13.84 -38.34 17.43
N PHE A 327 12.64 -38.46 18.03
CA PHE A 327 11.97 -37.65 19.05
C PHE A 327 12.78 -37.38 20.33
N GLY A 328 12.39 -36.34 21.06
CA GLY A 328 12.65 -36.24 22.51
C GLY A 328 12.19 -34.94 23.18
N ASN A 329 11.05 -35.03 23.90
CA ASN A 329 10.51 -34.25 25.03
C ASN A 329 10.22 -32.75 24.88
#